data_AF-A0A6M1ZD35-F1
#
_entry.id   AF-A0A6M1ZD35-F1
#
_cell.length_a   1.000
_cell.length_b   1.000
_cell.length_c   1.000
_cell.angle_alpha   90.00
_cell.angle_beta   90.00
_cell.angle_gamma   90.00
#
_symmetry.space_group_name_H-M   'P 1'
#
loop_
_entity.id
_entity.type
_entity.pdbx_description
1 polymer ?
#
loop_
_entity_poly.entity_id
_entity_poly.type
_entity_poly.pdbx_seq_one_letter_code
_entity_poly.pdbx_strand_id
1 'polypeptide(L)'
;MKRTRKWFIIALFILVLSKGIRTQTDGVSFAKTVRCMEAREEWETASPVAIDPMRYTYLGSGVQFYAFLSEDGTTVLKLFKHYHIGPPTPLLKKLPFTASVVEAREKRMESIFKSALFSASHCRKETGVVALQINPSKKLLPILEVKDKIGVRHHVDLNRTPFVLQRHADPFFETLETLSPSEIAKAISQLVETLKTFDSSDHLLSTNYGFCEKVPCAIDIGSLKKRVHPATKRDLYFLTLQLRQWLEQRYPQQIPTLDEAIG
;
A
#
# COMPACT_ATOMS: atom_id res chain seq x y z
N MET A 1 -12.11 -48.84 3.30
CA MET A 1 -10.77 -48.17 3.18
C MET A 1 -10.48 -47.53 1.82
N LYS A 2 -10.76 -48.15 0.66
CA LYS A 2 -10.41 -47.55 -0.67
C LYS A 2 -11.17 -46.25 -1.02
N ARG A 3 -12.42 -46.10 -0.56
CA ARG A 3 -13.28 -44.94 -0.87
C ARG A 3 -12.87 -43.67 -0.10
N THR A 4 -12.48 -43.81 1.17
CA THR A 4 -12.01 -42.70 2.01
C THR A 4 -10.67 -42.14 1.54
N ARG A 5 -9.76 -43.00 1.04
CA ARG A 5 -8.48 -42.57 0.45
C ARG A 5 -8.65 -41.73 -0.82
N LYS A 6 -9.62 -42.03 -1.68
CA LYS A 6 -9.92 -41.22 -2.88
C LYS A 6 -10.39 -39.81 -2.53
N TRP A 7 -11.31 -39.67 -1.57
CA TRP A 7 -11.79 -38.37 -1.12
C TRP A 7 -10.69 -37.52 -0.48
N PHE A 8 -9.80 -38.15 0.31
CA PHE A 8 -8.65 -37.47 0.89
C PHE A 8 -7.70 -36.92 -0.20
N ILE A 9 -7.40 -37.71 -1.23
CA ILE A 9 -6.54 -37.27 -2.35
C ILE A 9 -7.20 -36.12 -3.12
N ILE A 10 -8.51 -36.18 -3.39
CA ILE A 10 -9.23 -35.10 -4.06
C ILE A 10 -9.21 -33.82 -3.22
N ALA A 11 -9.48 -33.92 -1.90
CA ALA A 11 -9.45 -32.77 -1.00
C ALA A 11 -8.06 -32.14 -0.95
N LEU A 12 -7.00 -32.95 -0.86
CA LEU A 12 -5.62 -32.48 -0.88
C LEU A 12 -5.28 -31.80 -2.22
N PHE A 13 -5.69 -32.38 -3.34
CA PHE A 13 -5.50 -31.80 -4.68
C PHE A 13 -6.19 -30.44 -4.81
N ILE A 14 -7.43 -30.31 -4.33
CA ILE A 14 -8.16 -29.02 -4.30
C ILE A 14 -7.42 -27.99 -3.45
N LEU A 15 -6.89 -28.38 -2.28
CA LEU A 15 -6.11 -27.49 -1.42
C LEU A 15 -4.80 -27.03 -2.09
N VAL A 16 -4.08 -27.93 -2.75
CA VAL A 16 -2.86 -27.57 -3.49
C VAL A 16 -3.17 -26.68 -4.68
N LEU A 17 -4.20 -27.02 -5.47
CA LEU A 17 -4.63 -26.23 -6.63
C LEU A 17 -5.08 -24.83 -6.21
N SER A 18 -5.89 -24.72 -5.15
CA SER A 18 -6.32 -23.42 -4.62
C SER A 18 -5.17 -22.56 -4.11
N LYS A 19 -4.16 -23.18 -3.46
CA LYS A 19 -2.92 -22.50 -3.07
C LYS A 19 -2.13 -22.05 -4.30
N GLY A 20 -2.01 -22.89 -5.32
CA GLY A 20 -1.34 -22.57 -6.58
C GLY A 20 -1.98 -21.42 -7.34
N ILE A 21 -3.31 -21.43 -7.48
CA ILE A 21 -4.08 -20.32 -8.08
C ILE A 21 -3.84 -19.04 -7.28
N ARG A 22 -3.93 -19.10 -5.95
CA ARG A 22 -3.71 -17.92 -5.09
C ARG A 22 -2.31 -17.34 -5.24
N THR A 23 -1.28 -18.17 -5.38
CA THR A 23 0.09 -17.69 -5.62
C THR A 23 0.27 -17.09 -7.01
N GLN A 24 -0.42 -17.63 -8.02
CA GLN A 24 -0.34 -17.09 -9.39
C GLN A 24 -1.09 -15.76 -9.53
N THR A 25 -2.17 -15.55 -8.79
CA THR A 25 -3.00 -14.34 -8.85
C THR A 25 -2.73 -13.35 -7.72
N ASP A 26 -1.81 -13.66 -6.81
CA ASP A 26 -1.61 -12.97 -5.51
C ASP A 26 -2.91 -12.81 -4.69
N GLY A 27 -3.88 -13.68 -4.95
CA GLY A 27 -5.21 -13.65 -4.34
C GLY A 27 -6.08 -12.49 -4.78
N VAL A 28 -5.71 -11.75 -5.85
CA VAL A 28 -6.53 -10.68 -6.44
C VAL A 28 -7.93 -11.21 -6.67
N SER A 29 -8.91 -10.47 -6.17
CA SER A 29 -10.32 -10.87 -6.23
C SER A 29 -11.16 -9.61 -6.14
N PHE A 30 -11.62 -9.11 -7.27
CA PHE A 30 -12.42 -7.87 -7.33
C PHE A 30 -13.74 -7.96 -6.55
N ALA A 31 -14.33 -9.15 -6.44
CA ALA A 31 -15.45 -9.40 -5.53
C ALA A 31 -15.14 -9.08 -4.05
N LYS A 32 -13.85 -9.10 -3.65
CA LYS A 32 -13.37 -8.75 -2.31
C LYS A 32 -12.92 -7.29 -2.21
N THR A 33 -12.72 -6.59 -3.32
CA THR A 33 -12.27 -5.19 -3.34
C THR A 33 -13.45 -4.21 -3.44
N VAL A 34 -14.59 -4.67 -3.98
CA VAL A 34 -15.76 -3.84 -4.35
C VAL A 34 -16.85 -3.78 -3.27
N ARG A 35 -16.62 -4.34 -2.07
CA ARG A 35 -17.65 -4.33 -1.04
C ARG A 35 -17.69 -2.96 -0.35
N CYS A 36 -18.66 -2.13 -0.70
CA CYS A 36 -18.95 -0.88 0.00
C CYS A 36 -19.07 -1.15 1.50
N MET A 37 -18.28 -0.45 2.29
CA MET A 37 -18.66 -0.19 3.67
C MET A 37 -19.75 0.88 3.69
N GLU A 38 -20.56 0.88 4.74
CA GLU A 38 -21.49 1.98 4.97
C GLU A 38 -20.68 3.28 5.09
N ALA A 39 -21.17 4.33 4.43
CA ALA A 39 -20.51 5.62 4.46
C ALA A 39 -20.43 6.14 5.90
N ARG A 40 -19.28 6.72 6.27
CA ARG A 40 -19.07 7.34 7.58
C ARG A 40 -18.57 8.75 7.42
N GLU A 41 -19.09 9.68 8.20
CA GLU A 41 -18.72 11.09 8.13
C GLU A 41 -17.22 11.30 8.39
N GLU A 42 -16.63 10.52 9.30
CA GLU A 42 -15.19 10.59 9.61
C GLU A 42 -14.27 10.18 8.43
N TRP A 43 -14.81 9.55 7.38
CA TRP A 43 -14.08 9.12 6.20
C TRP A 43 -14.37 9.99 4.97
N GLU A 44 -15.11 11.07 5.15
CA GLU A 44 -15.29 12.05 4.10
C GLU A 44 -13.95 12.65 3.71
N THR A 45 -13.75 12.75 2.40
CA THR A 45 -12.51 13.25 1.80
C THR A 45 -12.82 14.50 1.01
N ALA A 46 -11.87 15.43 0.97
CA ALA A 46 -11.93 16.53 0.02
C ALA A 46 -12.11 15.94 -1.39
N SER A 47 -12.92 16.60 -2.22
CA SER A 47 -13.29 16.08 -3.54
C SER A 47 -12.09 15.53 -4.29
N PRO A 48 -12.15 14.28 -4.80
CA PRO A 48 -11.06 13.73 -5.57
C PRO A 48 -10.79 14.64 -6.77
N VAL A 49 -9.51 14.84 -7.06
CA VAL A 49 -9.04 15.46 -8.30
C VAL A 49 -9.65 14.68 -9.47
N ALA A 50 -9.88 15.33 -10.62
CA ALA A 50 -10.30 14.64 -11.83
C ALA A 50 -9.35 13.45 -12.09
N ILE A 51 -9.93 12.26 -12.26
CA ILE A 51 -9.19 11.03 -12.56
C ILE A 51 -9.45 10.73 -14.02
N ASP A 52 -8.39 10.68 -14.82
CA ASP A 52 -8.51 10.38 -16.23
C ASP A 52 -8.89 8.90 -16.45
N PRO A 53 -9.78 8.61 -17.40
CA PRO A 53 -10.18 7.25 -17.73
C PRO A 53 -9.08 6.55 -18.52
N MET A 54 -8.08 6.02 -17.81
CA MET A 54 -6.97 5.26 -18.40
C MET A 54 -6.93 3.82 -17.88
N ARG A 55 -6.16 2.97 -18.58
CA ARG A 55 -5.96 1.58 -18.18
C ARG A 55 -4.91 1.47 -17.09
N TYR A 56 -5.06 0.45 -16.24
CA TYR A 56 -4.08 0.12 -15.23
C TYR A 56 -3.67 -1.36 -15.30
N THR A 57 -2.40 -1.67 -15.07
CA THR A 57 -1.87 -3.03 -15.06
C THR A 57 -1.34 -3.37 -13.68
N TYR A 58 -1.55 -4.61 -13.23
CA TYR A 58 -1.09 -5.10 -11.95
C TYR A 58 0.41 -4.84 -11.76
N LEU A 59 0.73 -4.09 -10.70
CA LEU A 59 2.10 -3.77 -10.30
C LEU A 59 2.55 -4.69 -9.16
N GLY A 60 1.66 -4.95 -8.20
CA GLY A 60 2.01 -5.72 -7.02
C GLY A 60 0.90 -5.75 -5.98
N SER A 61 1.20 -6.40 -4.86
CA SER A 61 0.21 -6.71 -3.84
C SER A 61 0.88 -6.76 -2.49
N GLY A 62 0.53 -5.79 -1.64
CA GLY A 62 0.99 -5.72 -0.25
C GLY A 62 0.01 -6.41 0.69
N VAL A 63 0.15 -6.20 2.00
CA VAL A 63 -0.83 -6.76 2.96
C VAL A 63 -2.19 -6.06 2.83
N GLN A 64 -2.19 -4.76 2.54
CA GLN A 64 -3.37 -3.91 2.63
C GLN A 64 -3.97 -3.53 1.26
N PHE A 65 -3.15 -3.51 0.21
CA PHE A 65 -3.54 -3.00 -1.11
C PHE A 65 -3.19 -3.96 -2.25
N TYR A 66 -4.01 -3.96 -3.29
CA TYR A 66 -3.57 -4.32 -4.65
C TYR A 66 -3.16 -3.03 -5.36
N ALA A 67 -1.98 -3.01 -5.96
CA ALA A 67 -1.44 -1.87 -6.68
C ALA A 67 -1.46 -2.14 -8.19
N PHE A 68 -1.92 -1.16 -8.95
CA PHE A 68 -1.95 -1.19 -10.40
C PHE A 68 -1.31 0.08 -10.95
N LEU A 69 -0.36 -0.05 -11.86
CA LEU A 69 0.33 1.05 -12.53
C LEU A 69 -0.50 1.52 -13.72
N SER A 70 -0.64 2.83 -13.90
CA SER A 70 -1.29 3.43 -15.06
C SER A 70 -0.53 3.11 -16.36
N GLU A 71 -1.23 3.19 -17.49
CA GLU A 71 -0.66 2.95 -18.82
C GLU A 71 0.47 3.93 -19.17
N ASP A 72 0.42 5.16 -18.66
CA ASP A 72 1.48 6.17 -18.81
C ASP A 72 2.64 6.03 -17.81
N GLY A 73 2.53 5.10 -16.85
CA GLY A 73 3.54 4.86 -15.83
C GLY A 73 3.66 5.93 -14.73
N THR A 74 2.76 6.92 -14.69
CA THR A 74 2.92 8.08 -13.77
C THR A 74 2.20 7.90 -12.44
N THR A 75 1.18 7.05 -12.37
CA THR A 75 0.34 6.88 -11.18
C THR A 75 0.08 5.42 -10.85
N VAL A 76 -0.17 5.16 -9.57
CA VAL A 76 -0.52 3.85 -9.03
C VAL A 76 -1.90 3.95 -8.40
N LEU A 77 -2.84 3.18 -8.95
CA LEU A 77 -4.12 2.91 -8.35
C LEU A 77 -3.97 1.81 -7.30
N LYS A 78 -4.24 2.15 -6.04
CA LYS A 78 -4.26 1.20 -4.93
C LYS A 78 -5.69 0.93 -4.51
N LEU A 79 -6.10 -0.33 -4.60
CA LEU A 79 -7.41 -0.80 -4.15
C LEU A 79 -7.27 -1.54 -2.82
N PHE A 80 -8.09 -1.19 -1.84
CA PHE A 80 -8.03 -1.77 -0.50
C PHE A 80 -8.44 -3.24 -0.52
N LYS A 81 -7.64 -4.11 0.11
CA LYS A 81 -7.99 -5.51 0.29
C LYS A 81 -9.02 -5.65 1.40
N HIS A 82 -10.31 -5.73 1.07
CA HIS A 82 -11.30 -6.17 2.05
C HIS A 82 -11.22 -7.68 2.23
N TYR A 83 -10.30 -8.13 3.09
CA TYR A 83 -10.39 -9.48 3.63
C TYR A 83 -11.70 -9.57 4.39
N HIS A 84 -12.61 -10.42 3.91
CA HIS A 84 -13.95 -10.68 4.45
C HIS A 84 -14.15 -10.06 5.84
N ILE A 85 -14.72 -8.86 5.87
CA ILE A 85 -15.12 -8.20 7.12
C ILE A 85 -16.15 -9.09 7.85
N GLY A 86 -16.79 -10.05 7.16
CA GLY A 86 -17.58 -11.10 7.79
C GLY A 86 -16.90 -12.47 7.88
N PRO A 87 -17.51 -13.43 8.59
CA PRO A 87 -17.08 -14.82 8.61
C PRO A 87 -17.11 -15.42 7.20
N PRO A 88 -16.23 -16.39 6.88
CA PRO A 88 -16.09 -16.93 5.52
C PRO A 88 -17.38 -17.54 4.96
N THR A 89 -18.28 -18.01 5.83
CA THR A 89 -19.56 -18.61 5.46
C THR A 89 -20.66 -18.24 6.45
N PRO A 90 -21.95 -18.24 6.03
CA PRO A 90 -23.08 -18.05 6.93
C PRO A 90 -23.13 -19.06 8.09
N LEU A 91 -22.58 -20.26 7.88
CA LEU A 91 -22.52 -21.31 8.89
C LEU A 91 -21.57 -20.95 10.03
N LEU A 92 -20.42 -20.36 9.69
CA LEU A 92 -19.41 -19.95 10.68
C LEU A 92 -19.87 -18.72 11.48
N LYS A 93 -20.76 -17.88 10.94
CA LYS A 93 -21.34 -16.71 11.66
C LYS A 93 -21.99 -17.05 13.00
N LYS A 94 -22.41 -18.31 13.19
CA LYS A 94 -23.07 -18.77 14.42
C LYS A 94 -22.10 -19.20 15.53
N LEU A 95 -20.79 -19.25 15.26
CA LEU A 95 -19.81 -19.68 16.24
C LEU A 95 -19.32 -18.48 17.08
N PRO A 96 -19.19 -18.64 18.42
CA PRO A 96 -18.97 -17.54 19.35
C PRO A 96 -17.63 -16.81 19.13
N PHE A 97 -16.62 -17.49 18.58
CA PHE A 97 -15.31 -16.90 18.30
C PHE A 97 -15.25 -16.10 16.97
N THR A 98 -16.33 -16.09 16.17
CA THR A 98 -16.29 -15.38 14.89
C THR A 98 -16.56 -13.89 15.01
N ALA A 99 -17.27 -13.45 16.05
CA ALA A 99 -17.50 -12.03 16.32
C ALA A 99 -16.20 -11.29 16.61
N SER A 100 -15.32 -11.85 17.44
CA SER A 100 -14.02 -11.22 17.76
C SER A 100 -13.08 -11.15 16.56
N VAL A 101 -13.12 -12.15 15.68
CA VAL A 101 -12.34 -12.16 14.43
C VAL A 101 -12.84 -11.08 13.45
N VAL A 102 -14.16 -10.91 13.35
CA VAL A 102 -14.78 -9.84 12.54
C VAL A 102 -14.39 -8.48 13.08
N GLU A 103 -14.57 -8.25 14.38
CA GLU A 103 -14.22 -6.99 15.05
C GLU A 103 -12.72 -6.65 14.86
N ALA A 104 -11.83 -7.63 15.02
CA ALA A 104 -10.40 -7.42 14.79
C ALA A 104 -10.08 -7.01 13.34
N ARG A 105 -10.81 -7.56 12.36
CA ARG A 105 -10.65 -7.18 10.94
C ARG A 105 -11.20 -5.79 10.66
N GLU A 106 -12.32 -5.42 11.27
CA GLU A 106 -12.90 -4.08 11.18
C GLU A 106 -11.96 -3.04 11.76
N LYS A 107 -11.46 -3.25 12.98
CA LYS A 107 -10.46 -2.36 13.62
C LYS A 107 -9.19 -2.22 12.77
N ARG A 108 -8.73 -3.32 12.15
CA ARG A 108 -7.59 -3.27 11.23
C ARG A 108 -7.90 -2.41 10.01
N MET A 109 -9.07 -2.57 9.38
CA MET A 109 -9.47 -1.75 8.24
C MET A 109 -9.59 -0.28 8.61
N GLU A 110 -10.22 0.02 9.73
CA GLU A 110 -10.35 1.38 10.25
C GLU A 110 -8.99 2.02 10.49
N SER A 111 -8.02 1.27 11.03
CA SER A 111 -6.64 1.77 11.17
C SER A 111 -6.00 2.10 9.82
N ILE A 112 -6.23 1.29 8.79
CA ILE A 112 -5.69 1.54 7.44
C ILE A 112 -6.35 2.79 6.84
N PHE A 113 -7.65 2.95 7.01
CA PHE A 113 -8.39 4.13 6.54
C PHE A 113 -7.94 5.41 7.23
N LYS A 114 -7.76 5.38 8.55
CA LYS A 114 -7.19 6.52 9.30
C LYS A 114 -5.80 6.89 8.79
N SER A 115 -4.96 5.90 8.52
CA SER A 115 -3.62 6.09 7.96
C SER A 115 -3.65 6.70 6.56
N ALA A 116 -4.53 6.20 5.68
CA ALA A 116 -4.71 6.72 4.33
C ALA A 116 -5.27 8.16 4.35
N LEU A 117 -6.27 8.44 5.21
CA LEU A 117 -6.82 9.78 5.42
C LEU A 117 -5.75 10.75 5.89
N PHE A 118 -4.96 10.36 6.89
CA PHE A 118 -3.83 11.16 7.38
C PHE A 118 -2.83 11.47 6.26
N SER A 119 -2.45 10.46 5.48
CA SER A 119 -1.53 10.61 4.34
C SER A 119 -2.07 11.58 3.30
N ALA A 120 -3.34 11.42 2.93
CA ALA A 120 -4.02 12.27 1.95
C ALA A 120 -4.32 13.68 2.45
N SER A 121 -4.36 13.94 3.76
CA SER A 121 -4.68 15.27 4.31
C SER A 121 -3.44 16.04 4.75
N HIS A 122 -2.40 15.36 5.23
CA HIS A 122 -1.25 15.99 5.87
C HIS A 122 0.09 15.64 5.22
N CYS A 123 0.19 14.54 4.48
CA CYS A 123 1.48 14.03 3.96
C CYS A 123 1.47 13.82 2.44
N ARG A 124 0.66 14.58 1.68
CA ARG A 124 0.54 14.40 0.22
C ARG A 124 1.89 14.53 -0.48
N LYS A 125 2.72 15.48 -0.04
CA LYS A 125 4.03 15.74 -0.63
C LYS A 125 5.00 14.58 -0.38
N GLU A 126 5.00 14.07 0.84
CA GLU A 126 5.91 13.02 1.31
C GLU A 126 5.48 11.63 0.84
N THR A 127 4.19 11.43 0.54
CA THR A 127 3.66 10.13 0.09
C THR A 127 3.34 10.11 -1.40
N GLY A 128 3.25 11.26 -2.06
CA GLY A 128 2.78 11.34 -3.43
C GLY A 128 1.29 11.00 -3.59
N VAL A 129 0.49 11.00 -2.53
CA VAL A 129 -0.96 10.76 -2.63
C VAL A 129 -1.62 11.90 -3.41
N VAL A 130 -2.26 11.55 -4.52
CA VAL A 130 -2.96 12.47 -5.43
C VAL A 130 -4.44 12.55 -5.07
N ALA A 131 -5.08 11.40 -4.88
CA ALA A 131 -6.49 11.29 -4.52
C ALA A 131 -6.72 10.13 -3.56
N LEU A 132 -7.74 10.27 -2.73
CA LEU A 132 -8.24 9.23 -1.83
C LEU A 132 -9.76 9.26 -1.88
N GLN A 133 -10.37 8.09 -1.94
CA GLN A 133 -11.78 7.93 -1.68
C GLN A 133 -12.01 6.68 -0.86
N ILE A 134 -12.75 6.82 0.24
CA ILE A 134 -13.11 5.70 1.12
C ILE A 134 -14.62 5.47 1.07
N ASN A 135 -15.40 6.54 1.23
CA ASN A 135 -16.85 6.46 1.11
C ASN A 135 -17.30 6.28 -0.35
N PRO A 136 -18.44 5.61 -0.59
CA PRO A 136 -19.09 5.65 -1.88
C PRO A 136 -19.41 7.08 -2.28
N SER A 137 -19.20 7.41 -3.54
CA SER A 137 -19.39 8.74 -4.08
C SER A 137 -20.62 8.80 -4.98
N LYS A 138 -21.33 9.92 -4.92
CA LYS A 138 -22.39 10.27 -5.88
C LYS A 138 -21.86 11.09 -7.07
N LYS A 139 -20.55 11.34 -7.11
CA LYS A 139 -19.90 12.06 -8.22
C LYS A 139 -19.89 11.17 -9.47
N LEU A 140 -19.49 11.73 -10.61
CA LEU A 140 -19.30 10.98 -11.84
C LEU A 140 -17.83 10.57 -11.97
N LEU A 141 -17.36 9.68 -11.10
CA LEU A 141 -16.04 9.08 -11.27
C LEU A 141 -16.06 8.03 -12.39
N PRO A 142 -14.93 7.82 -13.09
CA PRO A 142 -14.87 6.87 -14.18
C PRO A 142 -14.93 5.41 -13.68
N ILE A 143 -15.34 4.53 -14.59
CA ILE A 143 -15.10 3.10 -14.48
C ILE A 143 -13.75 2.83 -15.15
N LEU A 144 -12.79 2.28 -14.40
CA LEU A 144 -11.45 2.01 -14.91
C LEU A 144 -11.31 0.55 -15.35
N GLU A 145 -10.61 0.32 -16.46
CA GLU A 145 -10.16 -1.02 -16.85
C GLU A 145 -8.84 -1.34 -16.13
N VAL A 146 -8.81 -2.43 -15.38
CA VAL A 146 -7.62 -2.92 -14.70
C VAL A 146 -7.28 -4.34 -15.16
N LYS A 147 -6.01 -4.60 -15.42
CA LYS A 147 -5.49 -5.91 -15.80
C LYS A 147 -4.82 -6.55 -14.59
N ASP A 148 -5.25 -7.75 -14.19
CA ASP A 148 -4.65 -8.47 -13.07
C ASP A 148 -3.31 -9.14 -13.44
N LYS A 149 -2.69 -9.81 -12.46
CA LYS A 149 -1.38 -10.47 -12.58
C LYS A 149 -1.31 -11.51 -13.71
N ILE A 150 -2.43 -12.19 -14.01
CA ILE A 150 -2.49 -13.22 -15.06
C ILE A 150 -3.05 -12.68 -16.38
N GLY A 151 -3.31 -11.38 -16.43
CA GLY A 151 -3.71 -10.66 -17.63
C GLY A 151 -5.21 -10.59 -17.89
N VAL A 152 -6.05 -11.02 -16.94
CA VAL A 152 -7.50 -10.88 -17.04
C VAL A 152 -7.89 -9.43 -16.79
N ARG A 153 -8.79 -8.91 -17.62
CA ARG A 153 -9.31 -7.54 -17.53
C ARG A 153 -10.53 -7.49 -16.63
N HIS A 154 -10.60 -6.47 -15.80
CA HIS A 154 -11.68 -6.19 -14.88
C HIS A 154 -12.09 -4.72 -14.98
N HIS A 155 -13.34 -4.42 -14.67
CA HIS A 155 -13.84 -3.05 -14.63
C HIS A 155 -14.10 -2.66 -13.17
N VAL A 156 -13.50 -1.56 -12.74
CA VAL A 156 -13.60 -1.05 -11.37
C VAL A 156 -14.35 0.27 -11.39
N ASP A 157 -15.56 0.27 -10.82
CA ASP A 157 -16.34 1.49 -10.62
C ASP A 157 -15.81 2.24 -9.40
N LEU A 158 -15.15 3.37 -9.64
CA LEU A 158 -14.56 4.20 -8.59
C LEU A 158 -15.61 4.91 -7.73
N ASN A 159 -16.88 4.99 -8.14
CA ASN A 159 -17.92 5.55 -7.26
C ASN A 159 -18.26 4.62 -6.10
N ARG A 160 -17.94 3.33 -6.22
CA ARG A 160 -18.31 2.28 -5.27
C ARG A 160 -17.13 1.59 -4.62
N THR A 161 -15.93 1.81 -5.13
CA THR A 161 -14.72 1.11 -4.69
C THR A 161 -13.84 2.08 -3.94
N PRO A 162 -13.49 1.82 -2.66
CA PRO A 162 -12.47 2.58 -1.96
C PRO A 162 -11.12 2.47 -2.69
N PHE A 163 -10.44 3.59 -2.88
CA PHE A 163 -9.16 3.62 -3.58
C PHE A 163 -8.25 4.74 -3.08
N VAL A 164 -6.96 4.57 -3.33
CA VAL A 164 -5.95 5.64 -3.28
C VAL A 164 -5.32 5.74 -4.67
N LEU A 165 -5.22 6.95 -5.19
CA LEU A 165 -4.38 7.26 -6.34
C LEU A 165 -3.11 7.95 -5.82
N GLN A 166 -1.96 7.37 -6.14
CA GLN A 166 -0.65 7.83 -5.68
C GLN A 166 0.26 7.99 -6.89
N ARG A 167 1.24 8.89 -6.83
CA ARG A 167 2.30 8.95 -7.84
C ARG A 167 3.06 7.63 -7.87
N HIS A 168 3.49 7.21 -9.06
CA HIS A 168 4.42 6.11 -9.17
C HIS A 168 5.77 6.51 -8.55
N ALA A 169 6.40 5.55 -7.89
CA ALA A 169 7.67 5.75 -7.22
C ALA A 169 8.64 4.67 -7.70
N ASP A 170 9.79 5.10 -8.18
CA ASP A 170 10.85 4.18 -8.60
C ASP A 170 11.52 3.56 -7.35
N PRO A 171 12.02 2.32 -7.42
CA PRO A 171 12.60 1.63 -6.26
C PRO A 171 13.76 2.43 -5.65
N PHE A 172 13.79 2.52 -4.32
CA PHE A 172 14.64 3.47 -3.61
C PHE A 172 16.14 3.32 -3.91
N PHE A 173 16.70 2.13 -3.67
CA PHE A 173 18.15 1.90 -3.85
C PHE A 173 18.56 1.83 -5.31
N GLU A 174 17.72 1.27 -6.19
CA GLU A 174 17.99 1.24 -7.64
C GLU A 174 18.06 2.66 -8.20
N THR A 175 17.16 3.55 -7.76
CA THR A 175 17.18 4.95 -8.16
C THR A 175 18.46 5.64 -7.67
N LEU A 176 18.86 5.42 -6.41
CA LEU A 176 20.10 5.99 -5.87
C LEU A 176 21.35 5.59 -6.66
N GLU A 177 21.40 4.38 -7.25
CA GLU A 177 22.52 3.95 -8.10
C GLU A 177 22.65 4.76 -9.38
N THR A 178 21.58 5.42 -9.83
CA THR A 178 21.58 6.25 -11.05
C THR A 178 21.93 7.72 -10.80
N LEU A 179 22.02 8.13 -9.53
CA LEU A 179 22.21 9.52 -9.15
C LEU A 179 23.69 9.89 -9.01
N SER A 180 24.01 11.14 -9.32
CA SER A 180 25.32 11.70 -9.00
C SER A 180 25.52 11.84 -7.47
N PRO A 181 26.76 11.92 -6.96
CA PRO A 181 27.02 12.12 -5.53
C PRO A 181 26.31 13.34 -4.93
N SER A 182 26.20 14.45 -5.67
CA SER A 182 25.45 15.64 -5.22
C SER A 182 23.94 15.39 -5.14
N GLU A 183 23.38 14.61 -6.06
CA GLU A 183 21.97 14.24 -6.02
C GLU A 183 21.67 13.26 -4.90
N ILE A 184 22.58 12.32 -4.60
CA ILE A 184 22.48 11.42 -3.44
C ILE A 184 22.46 12.25 -2.14
N ALA A 185 23.39 13.19 -1.98
CA ALA A 185 23.42 14.07 -0.80
C ALA A 185 22.07 14.79 -0.59
N LYS A 186 21.52 15.35 -1.68
CA LYS A 186 20.21 15.99 -1.66
C LYS A 186 19.08 15.03 -1.29
N ALA A 187 19.08 13.82 -1.87
CA ALA A 187 18.09 12.79 -1.59
C ALA A 187 18.16 12.33 -0.11
N ILE A 188 19.36 12.21 0.47
CA ILE A 188 19.54 11.91 1.89
C ILE A 188 18.85 12.95 2.76
N SER A 189 19.12 14.24 2.54
CA SER A 189 18.48 15.32 3.30
C SER A 189 16.96 15.29 3.15
N GLN A 190 16.45 15.11 1.92
CA GLN A 190 15.01 15.04 1.66
C GLN A 190 14.34 13.82 2.32
N LEU A 191 15.00 12.66 2.32
CA LEU A 191 14.50 11.47 3.00
C LEU A 191 14.41 11.72 4.50
N VAL A 192 15.45 12.28 5.12
CA VAL A 192 15.47 12.53 6.56
C VAL A 192 14.35 13.51 6.97
N GLU A 193 14.12 14.56 6.20
CA GLU A 193 12.98 15.48 6.42
C GLU A 193 11.64 14.75 6.28
N THR A 194 11.51 13.85 5.30
CA THR A 194 10.33 12.99 5.16
C THR A 194 10.11 12.12 6.39
N LEU A 195 11.17 11.48 6.91
CA LEU A 195 11.12 10.61 8.09
C LEU A 195 10.76 11.39 9.38
N LYS A 196 11.09 12.68 9.45
CA LYS A 196 10.69 13.57 10.56
C LYS A 196 9.19 13.90 10.54
N THR A 197 8.50 13.73 9.41
CA THR A 197 7.12 14.22 9.25
C THR A 197 6.06 13.33 9.92
N PHE A 198 6.29 12.01 9.94
CA PHE A 198 5.31 11.04 10.46
C PHE A 198 6.00 9.84 11.12
N ASP A 199 5.22 9.08 11.89
CA ASP A 199 5.59 7.76 12.37
C ASP A 199 5.06 6.70 11.41
N SER A 200 5.82 5.61 11.22
CA SER A 200 5.35 4.39 10.55
C SER A 200 5.63 3.22 11.49
N SER A 201 4.89 2.12 11.35
CA SER A 201 5.24 0.88 12.04
C SER A 201 6.28 0.04 11.29
N ASP A 202 6.57 0.38 10.04
CA ASP A 202 7.51 -0.32 9.17
C ASP A 202 8.33 0.69 8.35
N HIS A 203 9.65 0.56 8.44
CA HIS A 203 10.62 1.54 7.95
C HIS A 203 11.61 0.95 6.95
N LEU A 204 11.31 -0.23 6.40
CA LEU A 204 12.14 -0.83 5.36
C LEU A 204 12.15 0.06 4.11
N LEU A 205 13.24 0.80 3.90
CA LEU A 205 13.42 1.72 2.78
C LEU A 205 13.31 1.00 1.43
N SER A 206 13.80 -0.24 1.35
CA SER A 206 13.77 -1.04 0.12
C SER A 206 12.36 -1.37 -0.39
N THR A 207 11.33 -1.35 0.46
CA THR A 207 9.97 -1.76 0.09
C THR A 207 8.93 -0.67 0.31
N ASN A 208 9.15 0.21 1.28
CA ASN A 208 8.14 1.17 1.73
C ASN A 208 8.46 2.59 1.29
N TYR A 209 9.62 2.82 0.66
CA TYR A 209 10.05 4.09 0.13
C TYR A 209 10.51 3.94 -1.32
N GLY A 210 10.48 5.03 -2.06
CA GLY A 210 10.96 5.12 -3.42
C GLY A 210 11.13 6.57 -3.84
N PHE A 211 11.25 6.81 -5.13
CA PHE A 211 11.41 8.15 -5.69
C PHE A 211 10.23 8.54 -6.55
N CYS A 212 9.49 9.54 -6.10
CA CYS A 212 8.44 10.20 -6.88
C CYS A 212 9.10 11.40 -7.58
N GLU A 213 9.26 11.37 -8.91
CA GLU A 213 9.87 12.49 -9.68
C GLU A 213 11.26 12.90 -9.11
N LYS A 214 12.12 11.93 -8.77
CA LYS A 214 13.44 12.12 -8.14
C LYS A 214 13.42 12.70 -6.71
N VAL A 215 12.28 12.72 -6.04
CA VAL A 215 12.19 13.06 -4.60
C VAL A 215 11.82 11.82 -3.81
N PRO A 216 12.53 11.50 -2.70
CA PRO A 216 12.14 10.42 -1.81
C PRO A 216 10.69 10.56 -1.34
N CYS A 217 9.92 9.49 -1.43
CA CYS A 217 8.54 9.44 -0.98
C CYS A 217 8.23 8.09 -0.30
N ALA A 218 7.32 8.11 0.68
CA ALA A 218 6.79 6.92 1.31
C ALA A 218 5.70 6.29 0.44
N ILE A 219 5.93 5.05 0.02
CA ILE A 219 5.00 4.27 -0.81
C ILE A 219 3.95 3.60 0.08
N ASP A 220 4.33 3.08 1.26
CA ASP A 220 3.37 2.47 2.18
C ASP A 220 2.67 3.53 3.04
N ILE A 221 1.40 3.77 2.72
CA ILE A 221 0.57 4.76 3.40
C ILE A 221 -0.35 4.17 4.46
N GLY A 222 -0.38 2.84 4.64
CA GLY A 222 -1.35 2.19 5.52
C GLY A 222 -0.84 1.89 6.93
N SER A 223 0.39 2.32 7.23
CA SER A 223 1.01 2.28 8.57
C SER A 223 1.32 3.66 9.15
N LEU A 224 1.13 4.74 8.37
CA LEU A 224 1.49 6.10 8.72
C LEU A 224 0.57 6.70 9.78
N LYS A 225 1.19 7.39 10.73
CA LYS A 225 0.50 8.05 11.84
C LYS A 225 1.11 9.43 12.08
N LYS A 226 0.28 10.32 12.60
CA LYS A 226 0.74 11.61 13.09
C LYS A 226 1.81 11.38 14.14
N ARG A 227 2.99 11.95 13.90
CA ARG A 227 4.07 11.98 14.86
C ARG A 227 3.69 12.92 16.01
N VAL A 228 3.71 12.40 17.23
CA VAL A 228 3.33 13.16 18.44
C VAL A 228 4.55 13.90 19.03
N HIS A 229 5.73 13.30 18.91
CA HIS A 229 6.99 13.86 19.41
C HIS A 229 7.99 14.00 18.26
N PRO A 230 8.77 15.09 18.21
CA PRO A 230 9.83 15.23 17.21
C PRO A 230 10.73 14.00 17.15
N ALA A 231 11.11 13.58 15.94
CA ALA A 231 12.00 12.44 15.77
C ALA A 231 13.34 12.73 16.45
N THR A 232 13.77 11.84 17.33
CA THR A 232 15.08 11.96 17.97
C THR A 232 16.18 11.53 17.00
N LYS A 233 17.42 11.95 17.26
CA LYS A 233 18.60 11.46 16.52
C LYS A 233 18.67 9.92 16.53
N ARG A 234 18.34 9.32 17.66
CA ARG A 234 18.29 7.86 17.83
C ARG A 234 17.23 7.24 16.93
N ASP A 235 16.03 7.81 16.86
CA ASP A 235 14.97 7.31 15.98
C ASP A 235 15.44 7.36 14.53
N LEU A 236 15.87 8.55 14.08
CA LEU A 236 16.33 8.75 12.70
C LEU A 236 17.51 7.84 12.33
N TYR A 237 18.42 7.55 13.27
CA TYR A 237 19.49 6.58 13.06
C TYR A 237 18.94 5.17 12.74
N PHE A 238 17.97 4.68 13.53
CA PHE A 238 17.38 3.36 13.27
C PHE A 238 16.55 3.35 11.98
N LEU A 239 15.82 4.43 11.70
CA LEU A 239 15.04 4.58 10.47
C LEU A 239 15.91 4.58 9.20
N THR A 240 17.15 5.06 9.32
CA THR A 240 18.09 5.17 8.21
C THR A 240 19.14 4.06 8.21
N LEU A 241 19.03 3.06 9.08
CA LEU A 241 20.05 2.01 9.21
C LEU A 241 20.31 1.27 7.89
N GLN A 242 19.26 0.96 7.14
CA GLN A 242 19.39 0.30 5.84
C GLN A 242 20.12 1.20 4.82
N LEU A 243 19.83 2.50 4.84
CA LEU A 243 20.53 3.47 3.99
C LEU A 243 22.00 3.59 4.40
N ARG A 244 22.30 3.67 5.69
CA ARG A 244 23.68 3.70 6.19
C ARG A 244 24.48 2.49 5.70
N GLN A 245 23.96 1.29 5.88
CA GLN A 245 24.61 0.04 5.43
C GLN A 245 24.87 0.06 3.93
N TRP A 246 23.92 0.57 3.14
CA TRP A 246 24.08 0.71 1.70
C TRP A 246 25.15 1.75 1.33
N LEU A 247 25.16 2.91 2.00
CA LEU A 247 26.16 3.97 1.80
C LEU A 247 27.56 3.50 2.18
N GLU A 248 27.74 2.78 3.29
CA GLU A 248 29.05 2.23 3.70
C GLU A 248 29.68 1.35 2.63
N GLN A 249 28.86 0.61 1.89
CA GLN A 249 29.33 -0.30 0.84
C GLN A 249 29.58 0.39 -0.51
N ARG A 250 28.77 1.40 -0.87
CA ARG A 250 28.74 1.97 -2.23
C ARG A 250 29.22 3.40 -2.31
N TYR A 251 28.93 4.21 -1.29
CA TYR A 251 29.19 5.65 -1.25
C TYR A 251 29.62 6.11 0.16
N PRO A 252 30.73 5.59 0.73
CA PRO A 252 31.13 5.88 2.11
C PRO A 252 31.37 7.38 2.36
N GLN A 253 31.71 8.14 1.31
CA GLN A 253 31.85 9.59 1.36
C GLN A 253 30.56 10.35 1.68
N GLN A 254 29.39 9.72 1.58
CA GLN A 254 28.08 10.31 1.88
C GLN A 254 27.63 10.05 3.33
N ILE A 255 28.38 9.25 4.10
CA ILE A 255 28.06 8.99 5.52
C ILE A 255 28.04 10.28 6.35
N PRO A 256 29.00 11.22 6.20
CA PRO A 256 28.94 12.51 6.91
C PRO A 256 27.66 13.30 6.59
N THR A 257 27.19 13.26 5.34
CA THR A 257 25.94 13.92 4.94
C THR A 257 24.72 13.30 5.61
N LEU A 258 24.69 11.97 5.77
CA LEU A 258 23.64 11.30 6.52
C LEU A 258 23.68 11.67 8.01
N ASP A 259 24.87 11.67 8.61
CA ASP A 259 25.05 12.04 10.02
C ASP A 259 24.62 13.48 10.29
N GLU A 260 25.00 14.41 9.41
CA GLU A 260 24.60 15.82 9.49
C GLU A 260 23.08 16.01 9.34
N ALA A 261 22.44 15.28 8.42
CA ALA A 261 20.99 15.38 8.20
C ALA A 261 20.17 14.86 9.40
N ILE A 262 20.66 13.81 10.06
CA ILE A 262 20.10 13.26 11.30
C ILE A 262 20.25 14.26 12.46
N GLY A 263 21.33 15.04 12.43
CA GLY A 263 21.69 16.04 13.42
C GLY A 263 22.61 15.49 14.48
#